data_AF-A0A534GJU0-F1
#
_entry.id   AF-A0A534GJU0-F1
#
_cell.length_a   1.000
_cell.length_b   1.000
_cell.length_c   1.000
_cell.angle_alpha   90.00
_cell.angle_beta   90.00
_cell.angle_gamma   90.00
#
_symmetry.space_group_name_H-M   'P 1'
#
loop_
_entity.id
_entity.type
_entity.pdbx_description
1 polymer ?
#
loop_
_entity_poly.entity_id
_entity_poly.type
_entity_poly.pdbx_seq_one_letter_code
_entity_poly.pdbx_strand_id
1 'polypeptide(L)'
;MAGALCTFLLLLGAAWPTSAGDAKPLTAILLKARAHLPDSNFADSVVLVMNNVGHAPVGLIINRPTQVPLSRLFPDLKPLAQLHDKVYFGGPVEFGSVWFLFRAVKPPKHAIQAFEGVYFSANRELLLQLLARDKPMDGLRIFIGYSGWAPGQLEAEIARGDWTLEHAESDEIFNGKSEYPWPAPQSPKRST
;
A
#
# COMPACT_ATOMS: atom_id res chain seq x y z
N MET A 1 3.07 69.79 -17.80
CA MET A 1 3.02 68.31 -17.64
C MET A 1 3.09 68.04 -16.14
N ALA A 2 1.95 67.94 -15.43
CA ALA A 2 1.32 66.68 -15.01
C ALA A 2 2.33 65.75 -14.29
N GLY A 3 2.44 65.81 -12.97
CA GLY A 3 1.76 64.92 -11.99
C GLY A 3 2.86 64.34 -11.07
N ALA A 4 2.67 63.90 -9.82
CA ALA A 4 1.47 63.57 -9.08
C ALA A 4 1.73 63.66 -7.57
N LEU A 5 0.63 63.89 -6.88
CA LEU A 5 0.38 63.93 -5.44
C LEU A 5 0.40 62.52 -4.83
N CYS A 6 0.67 62.42 -3.51
CA CYS A 6 0.07 61.50 -2.52
C CYS A 6 -0.11 60.01 -2.89
N THR A 7 0.15 59.02 -2.04
CA THR A 7 -0.38 58.87 -0.69
C THR A 7 0.21 57.57 -0.11
N PHE A 8 0.49 57.61 1.19
CA PHE A 8 0.79 56.45 2.03
C PHE A 8 -0.46 55.56 2.13
N LEU A 9 -0.36 54.25 1.85
CA LEU A 9 -1.36 53.28 2.31
C LEU A 9 -0.64 52.05 2.87
N LEU A 10 -0.61 51.98 4.20
CA LEU A 10 -0.39 50.75 4.97
C LEU A 10 -1.54 49.80 4.66
N LEU A 11 -1.27 48.68 3.98
CA LEU A 11 -2.19 47.56 3.91
C LEU A 11 -1.64 46.41 4.76
N LEU A 12 -2.11 46.43 6.01
CA LEU A 12 -2.60 45.31 6.79
C LEU A 12 -2.13 43.92 6.35
N GLY A 13 -1.36 43.29 7.24
CA GLY A 13 -1.11 41.85 7.19
C GLY A 13 -2.42 41.08 7.19
N ALA A 14 -2.70 40.41 6.08
CA ALA A 14 -3.59 39.26 6.08
C ALA A 14 -2.76 38.05 6.51
N ALA A 15 -2.68 37.82 7.82
CA ALA A 15 -2.32 36.50 8.31
C ALA A 15 -3.40 35.53 7.78
N TRP A 16 -3.01 34.62 6.89
CA TRP A 16 -3.89 33.54 6.49
C TRP A 16 -4.27 32.73 7.75
N PRO A 17 -5.53 32.36 7.93
CA PRO A 17 -5.89 31.46 9.01
C PRO A 17 -5.38 30.07 8.66
N THR A 18 -4.19 29.72 9.14
CA THR A 18 -3.72 28.33 9.12
C THR A 18 -4.46 27.56 10.20
N SER A 19 -5.74 27.25 9.96
CA SER A 19 -6.37 26.15 10.69
C SER A 19 -6.02 24.85 9.98
N ALA A 20 -4.75 24.45 10.12
CA ALA A 20 -4.31 23.07 9.92
C ALA A 20 -4.25 22.42 11.30
N GLY A 21 -5.41 22.30 11.95
CA GLY A 21 -5.53 21.59 13.21
C GLY A 21 -5.51 20.08 12.97
N ASP A 22 -4.47 19.42 13.48
CA ASP A 22 -4.45 17.99 13.84
C ASP A 22 -4.77 16.92 12.79
N ALA A 23 -4.62 17.20 11.49
CA ALA A 23 -4.53 16.11 10.52
C ALA A 23 -3.18 15.41 10.68
N LYS A 24 -3.15 14.30 11.42
CA LYS A 24 -1.99 13.37 11.44
C LYS A 24 -1.59 13.11 9.98
N PRO A 25 -0.31 13.30 9.60
CA PRO A 25 0.10 13.12 8.21
C PRO A 25 -0.31 11.71 7.75
N LEU A 26 -0.86 11.62 6.53
CA LEU A 26 -1.25 10.35 5.94
C LEU A 26 0.00 9.45 5.86
N THR A 27 0.09 8.50 6.78
CA THR A 27 1.21 7.53 6.83
C THR A 27 1.10 6.50 5.73
N ALA A 28 -0.11 6.31 5.20
CA ALA A 28 -0.37 5.50 4.03
C ALA A 28 -1.41 6.13 3.10
N ILE A 29 -1.26 5.85 1.80
CA ILE A 29 -2.22 6.22 0.74
C ILE A 29 -2.54 4.98 -0.09
N LEU A 30 -3.76 4.90 -0.60
CA LEU A 30 -4.16 3.83 -1.52
C LEU A 30 -4.10 4.38 -2.96
N LEU A 31 -3.40 3.66 -3.83
CA LEU A 31 -3.32 3.98 -5.25
C LEU A 31 -4.12 2.94 -6.04
N LYS A 32 -5.07 3.39 -6.87
CA LYS A 32 -5.77 2.54 -7.83
C LYS A 32 -5.24 2.84 -9.23
N ALA A 33 -4.72 1.81 -9.88
CA ALA A 33 -4.20 1.89 -11.24
C ALA A 33 -5.31 2.34 -12.20
N ARG A 34 -5.01 3.32 -13.07
CA ARG A 34 -5.89 3.64 -14.20
C ARG A 34 -5.59 2.73 -15.39
N ALA A 35 -6.59 2.56 -16.26
CA ALA A 35 -6.61 1.54 -17.32
C ALA A 35 -5.45 1.59 -18.35
N HIS A 36 -4.67 2.68 -18.39
CA HIS A 36 -3.58 2.86 -19.35
C HIS A 36 -2.18 2.52 -18.80
N LEU A 37 -2.08 2.03 -17.55
CA LEU A 37 -0.79 1.63 -16.97
C LEU A 37 -0.18 0.45 -17.76
N PRO A 38 0.98 0.64 -18.43
CA PRO A 38 1.53 -0.37 -19.34
C PRO A 38 2.27 -1.50 -18.62
N ASP A 39 2.70 -1.29 -17.37
CA ASP A 39 3.35 -2.33 -16.58
C ASP A 39 2.32 -3.39 -16.15
N SER A 40 2.52 -4.63 -16.61
CA SER A 40 1.61 -5.74 -16.34
C SER A 40 1.54 -6.14 -14.86
N ASN A 41 2.55 -5.77 -14.06
CA ASN A 41 2.50 -5.94 -12.60
C ASN A 41 1.51 -4.97 -11.95
N PHE A 42 1.32 -3.79 -12.53
CA PHE A 42 0.54 -2.70 -11.93
C PHE A 42 -0.80 -2.42 -12.63
N ALA A 43 -1.03 -2.94 -13.84
CA ALA A 43 -2.36 -2.90 -14.47
C ALA A 43 -3.44 -3.44 -13.52
N ASP A 44 -4.58 -2.76 -13.38
CA ASP A 44 -5.68 -3.11 -12.46
C ASP A 44 -5.27 -3.29 -10.98
N SER A 45 -4.08 -2.84 -10.61
CA SER A 45 -3.55 -3.02 -9.26
C SER A 45 -4.11 -1.97 -8.31
N VAL A 46 -4.30 -2.40 -7.06
CA VAL A 46 -4.51 -1.52 -5.92
C VAL A 46 -3.26 -1.63 -5.06
N VAL A 47 -2.60 -0.50 -4.81
CA VAL A 47 -1.32 -0.45 -4.10
C VAL A 47 -1.47 0.36 -2.83
N LEU A 48 -1.21 -0.25 -1.68
CA LEU A 48 -1.06 0.46 -0.42
C LEU A 48 0.37 0.99 -0.34
N VAL A 49 0.54 2.31 -0.36
CA VAL A 49 1.85 2.96 -0.21
C VAL A 49 2.00 3.48 1.21
N MET A 50 3.12 3.16 1.84
CA MET A 50 3.48 3.59 3.20
C MET A 50 4.76 4.43 3.14
N ASN A 51 4.67 5.66 3.67
CA ASN A 51 5.76 6.63 3.61
C ASN A 51 6.60 6.70 4.89
N ASN A 52 6.22 5.94 5.93
CA ASN A 52 6.86 5.94 7.25
C ASN A 52 7.66 4.66 7.55
N VAL A 53 7.88 3.81 6.54
CA VAL A 53 8.51 2.49 6.67
C VAL A 53 10.03 2.53 6.39
N GLY A 54 10.55 3.65 5.90
CA GLY A 54 11.97 3.84 5.61
C GLY A 54 12.28 5.19 4.96
N HIS A 55 13.39 5.26 4.23
CA HIS A 55 13.82 6.47 3.53
C HIS A 55 13.11 6.69 2.18
N ALA A 56 12.44 5.67 1.66
CA ALA A 56 11.68 5.72 0.41
C ALA A 56 10.29 5.10 0.64
N PRO A 57 9.27 5.51 -0.15
CA PRO A 57 7.95 4.88 -0.10
C PRO A 57 8.04 3.38 -0.36
N VAL A 58 7.36 2.60 0.48
CA VAL A 58 7.19 1.14 0.30
C VAL A 58 5.74 0.87 -0.02
N GLY A 59 5.52 0.11 -1.08
CA GLY A 59 4.19 -0.24 -1.60
C GLY A 59 3.93 -1.73 -1.51
N LEU A 60 2.68 -2.11 -1.24
CA LEU A 60 2.21 -3.48 -1.40
C LEU A 60 1.02 -3.47 -2.35
N ILE A 61 1.11 -4.23 -3.43
CA ILE A 61 -0.06 -4.53 -4.26
C ILE A 61 -0.97 -5.46 -3.46
N ILE A 62 -2.15 -4.94 -3.08
CA ILE A 62 -3.02 -5.61 -2.10
C ILE A 62 -4.02 -6.57 -2.74
N ASN A 63 -4.26 -6.48 -4.05
CA ASN A 63 -5.33 -7.18 -4.74
C ASN A 63 -4.87 -8.25 -5.74
N ARG A 64 -3.61 -8.71 -5.63
CA ARG A 64 -3.02 -9.70 -6.54
C ARG A 64 -2.73 -11.04 -5.85
N PRO A 65 -3.72 -11.92 -5.70
CA PRO A 65 -3.47 -13.26 -5.17
C PRO A 65 -2.59 -14.06 -6.15
N THR A 66 -1.69 -14.87 -5.61
CA THR A 66 -0.89 -15.81 -6.40
C THR A 66 -1.54 -17.19 -6.42
N GLN A 67 -0.98 -18.11 -7.21
CA GLN A 67 -1.32 -19.53 -7.13
C GLN A 67 -0.54 -20.29 -6.04
N VAL A 68 0.32 -19.59 -5.28
CA VAL A 68 1.14 -20.20 -4.23
C VAL A 68 0.31 -20.31 -2.95
N PRO A 69 0.04 -21.53 -2.45
CA PRO A 69 -0.66 -21.70 -1.19
C PRO A 69 0.24 -21.27 -0.03
N LEU A 70 -0.35 -20.71 1.01
CA LEU A 70 0.37 -20.24 2.20
C LEU A 70 1.20 -21.36 2.86
N SER A 71 0.66 -22.59 2.88
CA SER A 71 1.33 -23.78 3.41
C SER A 71 2.68 -24.07 2.75
N ARG A 72 2.91 -23.60 1.51
CA ARG A 72 4.19 -23.75 0.81
C ARG A 72 5.27 -22.83 1.36
N LEU A 73 4.91 -21.66 1.88
CA LEU A 73 5.88 -20.75 2.50
C LEU A 73 6.28 -21.18 3.91
N PHE A 74 5.39 -21.87 4.62
CA PHE A 74 5.60 -22.29 6.01
C PHE A 74 5.30 -23.78 6.18
N PRO A 75 6.08 -24.68 5.53
CA PRO A 75 5.80 -26.11 5.53
C PRO A 75 5.85 -26.75 6.93
N ASP A 76 6.59 -26.14 7.86
CA ASP A 76 6.73 -26.63 9.23
C ASP A 76 5.50 -26.34 10.10
N LEU A 77 4.63 -25.41 9.69
CA LEU A 77 3.40 -25.06 10.39
C LEU A 77 2.25 -25.97 9.94
N LYS A 78 2.20 -27.18 10.51
CA LYS A 78 1.18 -28.19 10.19
C LYS A 78 -0.27 -27.69 10.16
N PRO A 79 -0.73 -26.80 11.07
CA PRO A 79 -2.09 -26.27 10.99
C PRO A 79 -2.40 -25.51 9.69
N LEU A 80 -1.38 -24.88 9.07
CA LEU A 80 -1.55 -24.15 7.80
C LEU A 80 -1.76 -25.08 6.60
N ALA A 81 -1.42 -26.37 6.71
CA ALA A 81 -1.64 -27.33 5.63
C ALA A 81 -3.14 -27.52 5.32
N GLN A 82 -4.02 -27.21 6.29
CA GLN A 82 -5.46 -27.26 6.12
C GLN A 82 -6.06 -25.93 5.63
N LEU A 83 -5.24 -24.87 5.56
CA LEU A 83 -5.66 -23.58 5.03
C LEU A 83 -5.48 -23.56 3.52
N HIS A 84 -6.50 -23.04 2.82
CA HIS A 84 -6.47 -22.84 1.37
C HIS A 84 -6.12 -21.40 0.99
N ASP A 85 -5.71 -20.60 1.97
CA ASP A 85 -5.31 -19.21 1.77
C ASP A 85 -4.11 -19.07 0.85
N LYS A 86 -4.16 -18.02 0.04
CA LYS A 86 -3.13 -17.69 -0.95
C LYS A 86 -2.22 -16.62 -0.41
N VAL A 87 -0.98 -16.66 -0.88
CA VAL A 87 -0.04 -15.55 -0.75
C VAL A 87 -0.31 -14.52 -1.83
N TYR A 88 -0.13 -13.25 -1.52
CA TYR A 88 -0.32 -12.16 -2.45
C TYR A 88 1.01 -11.69 -3.04
N PHE A 89 1.00 -11.27 -4.30
CA PHE A 89 2.13 -10.60 -4.91
C PHE A 89 2.13 -9.14 -4.47
N GLY A 90 3.08 -8.73 -3.63
CA GLY A 90 3.19 -7.36 -3.11
C GLY A 90 3.93 -6.41 -4.06
N GLY A 91 4.74 -6.96 -4.98
CA GLY A 91 5.41 -6.20 -6.02
C GLY A 91 6.69 -6.87 -6.53
N PRO A 92 7.31 -6.28 -7.57
CA PRO A 92 8.42 -6.91 -8.29
C PRO A 92 9.77 -6.83 -7.56
N VAL A 93 9.88 -6.03 -6.50
CA VAL A 93 11.13 -5.82 -5.77
C VAL A 93 11.29 -6.89 -4.70
N GLU A 94 12.51 -7.45 -4.59
CA GLU A 94 12.89 -8.46 -3.61
C GLU A 94 11.86 -9.58 -3.43
N PHE A 95 11.55 -10.30 -4.51
CA PHE A 95 10.51 -11.35 -4.53
C PHE A 95 10.68 -12.45 -3.44
N GLY A 96 11.87 -12.63 -2.89
CA GLY A 96 12.13 -13.55 -1.77
C GLY A 96 11.75 -13.02 -0.38
N SER A 97 11.40 -11.74 -0.26
CA SER A 97 10.98 -11.13 1.00
C SER A 97 9.51 -11.43 1.30
N VAL A 98 9.21 -11.68 2.58
CA VAL A 98 7.84 -11.88 3.07
C VAL A 98 7.43 -10.69 3.92
N TRP A 99 6.33 -10.08 3.52
CA TRP A 99 5.72 -8.96 4.22
C TRP A 99 4.30 -9.32 4.62
N PHE A 100 3.76 -8.69 5.65
CA PHE A 100 2.38 -8.93 6.03
C PHE A 100 1.73 -7.68 6.62
N LEU A 101 0.43 -7.54 6.32
CA LEU A 101 -0.47 -6.56 6.91
C LEU A 101 -1.42 -7.28 7.84
N PHE A 102 -1.70 -6.69 8.99
CA PHE A 102 -2.64 -7.28 9.93
C PHE A 102 -3.37 -6.25 10.79
N ARG A 103 -4.57 -6.64 11.27
CA ARG A 103 -5.37 -5.87 12.21
C ARG A 103 -4.88 -6.06 13.63
N ALA A 104 -4.76 -4.96 14.38
CA ALA A 104 -4.52 -5.01 15.82
C ALA A 104 -5.08 -3.77 16.52
N VAL A 105 -5.49 -3.93 17.78
CA VAL A 105 -5.97 -2.81 18.62
C VAL A 105 -4.80 -2.00 19.18
N LYS A 106 -3.65 -2.65 19.41
CA LYS A 106 -2.44 -2.03 19.95
C LYS A 106 -1.24 -2.37 19.06
N PRO A 107 -0.25 -1.47 18.95
CA PRO A 107 0.96 -1.73 18.19
C PRO A 107 1.74 -2.90 18.82
N PRO A 108 1.94 -4.02 18.12
CA PRO A 108 2.83 -5.07 18.60
C PRO A 108 4.29 -4.65 18.42
N LYS A 109 5.18 -5.35 19.12
CA LYS A 109 6.62 -5.21 18.90
C LYS A 109 6.95 -5.62 17.46
N HIS A 110 7.93 -4.95 16.84
CA HIS A 110 8.42 -5.22 15.49
C HIS A 110 7.40 -4.96 14.36
N ALA A 111 6.37 -4.14 14.61
CA ALA A 111 5.46 -3.69 13.57
C ALA A 111 5.44 -2.16 13.45
N ILE A 112 5.21 -1.68 12.24
CA ILE A 112 5.02 -0.27 11.93
C ILE A 112 3.55 -0.06 11.64
N GLN A 113 2.99 1.03 12.16
CA GLN A 113 1.60 1.38 11.85
C GLN A 113 1.53 1.89 10.41
N ALA A 114 0.77 1.19 9.56
CA ALA A 114 0.46 1.66 8.21
C ALA A 114 -0.59 2.77 8.27
N PHE A 115 -1.72 2.48 8.92
CA PHE A 115 -2.78 3.44 9.24
C PHE A 115 -3.59 2.94 10.45
N GLU A 116 -4.70 3.60 10.79
CA GLU A 116 -5.48 3.26 11.98
C GLU A 116 -5.92 1.79 11.99
N GLY A 117 -5.58 1.06 13.06
CA GLY A 117 -5.93 -0.35 13.25
C GLY A 117 -5.18 -1.35 12.35
N VAL A 118 -4.35 -0.90 11.41
CA VAL A 118 -3.61 -1.75 10.46
C VAL A 118 -2.10 -1.56 10.59
N TYR A 119 -1.41 -2.68 10.74
CA TYR A 119 0.03 -2.74 10.97
C TYR A 119 0.72 -3.56 9.91
N PHE A 120 1.97 -3.18 9.65
CA PHE A 120 2.86 -3.79 8.68
C PHE A 120 4.10 -4.34 9.36
N SER A 121 4.59 -5.49 8.91
CA SER A 121 5.81 -6.11 9.43
C SER A 121 6.43 -7.09 8.44
N ALA A 122 7.72 -7.37 8.61
CA ALA A 122 8.45 -8.51 8.03
C ALA A 122 9.07 -9.42 9.10
N ASN A 123 8.83 -9.17 10.39
CA ASN A 123 9.39 -9.98 11.47
C ASN A 123 8.77 -11.38 11.47
N ARG A 124 9.63 -12.39 11.34
CA ARG A 124 9.24 -13.80 11.24
C ARG A 124 8.57 -14.30 12.51
N GLU A 125 9.11 -13.99 13.67
CA GLU A 125 8.56 -14.45 14.96
C GLU A 125 7.14 -13.94 15.17
N LEU A 126 6.89 -12.66 14.88
CA LEU A 126 5.56 -12.06 14.93
C LEU A 126 4.62 -12.76 13.94
N LEU A 127 5.05 -13.03 12.71
CA LEU A 127 4.21 -13.74 11.74
C LEU A 127 3.81 -15.13 12.25
N LEU A 128 4.75 -15.89 12.80
CA LEU A 128 4.48 -17.21 13.38
C LEU A 128 3.47 -17.12 14.55
N GLN A 129 3.56 -16.07 15.38
CA GLN A 129 2.60 -15.83 16.46
C GLN A 129 1.19 -15.52 15.94
N LEU A 130 1.06 -14.75 14.86
CA LEU A 130 -0.23 -14.47 14.22
C LEU A 130 -0.83 -15.75 13.62
N LEU A 131 0.01 -16.56 12.96
CA LEU A 131 -0.37 -17.80 12.31
C LEU A 131 -0.79 -18.92 13.28
N ALA A 132 -0.43 -18.81 14.57
CA ALA A 132 -0.80 -19.76 15.61
C ALA A 132 -2.19 -19.51 16.25
N ARG A 133 -2.92 -18.47 15.82
CA ARG A 133 -4.27 -18.15 16.32
C ARG A 133 -5.31 -19.11 15.74
N ASP A 134 -6.48 -19.19 16.37
CA ASP A 134 -7.61 -20.06 15.95
C ASP A 134 -8.15 -19.71 14.55
N LYS A 135 -8.06 -18.42 14.15
CA LYS A 135 -8.40 -17.92 12.82
C LYS A 135 -7.29 -17.01 12.31
N PRO A 136 -6.15 -17.57 11.89
CA PRO A 136 -4.93 -16.79 11.69
C PRO A 136 -5.05 -15.77 10.56
N MET A 137 -5.91 -16.04 9.58
CA MET A 137 -6.10 -15.20 8.39
C MET A 137 -7.17 -14.12 8.57
N ASP A 138 -7.94 -14.14 9.67
CA ASP A 138 -8.90 -13.08 9.98
C ASP A 138 -8.16 -11.78 10.30
N GLY A 139 -8.18 -10.85 9.35
CA GLY A 139 -7.43 -9.60 9.43
C GLY A 139 -5.92 -9.79 9.29
N LEU A 140 -5.44 -10.80 8.56
CA LEU A 140 -4.03 -10.98 8.18
C LEU A 140 -3.93 -11.21 6.66
N ARG A 141 -3.03 -10.50 5.99
CA ARG A 141 -2.68 -10.73 4.58
C ARG A 141 -1.17 -10.79 4.42
N ILE A 142 -0.69 -11.80 3.70
CA ILE A 142 0.73 -12.10 3.53
C ILE A 142 1.12 -11.88 2.07
N PHE A 143 2.24 -11.21 1.88
CA PHE A 143 2.76 -10.76 0.60
C PHE A 143 4.16 -11.30 0.35
N ILE A 144 4.47 -11.56 -0.92
CA ILE A 144 5.84 -11.77 -1.41
C ILE A 144 6.28 -10.60 -2.26
N GLY A 145 7.49 -10.12 -2.00
CA GLY A 145 8.01 -8.90 -2.61
C GLY A 145 7.24 -7.64 -2.21
N TYR A 146 7.73 -6.51 -2.70
CA TYR A 146 7.11 -5.20 -2.51
C TYR A 146 7.29 -4.33 -3.76
N SER A 147 6.63 -3.18 -3.76
CA SER A 147 6.75 -2.14 -4.77
C SER A 147 7.56 -0.99 -4.19
N GLY A 148 8.57 -0.54 -4.92
CA GLY A 148 9.40 0.59 -4.52
C GLY A 148 9.43 1.63 -5.61
N TRP A 149 9.65 2.89 -5.22
CA TRP A 149 9.80 4.00 -6.14
C TRP A 149 11.18 4.61 -6.00
N ALA A 150 11.81 4.94 -7.12
CA ALA A 150 12.96 5.82 -7.13
C ALA A 150 12.56 7.23 -6.65
N PRO A 151 13.52 8.04 -6.16
CA PRO A 151 13.22 9.41 -5.73
C PRO A 151 12.47 10.21 -6.81
N GLY A 152 11.31 10.79 -6.45
CA GLY A 152 10.48 11.60 -7.35
C GLY A 152 9.64 10.80 -8.36
N GLN A 153 9.80 9.48 -8.44
CA GLN A 153 9.08 8.65 -9.41
C GLN A 153 7.59 8.59 -9.09
N LEU A 154 7.22 8.36 -7.83
CA LEU A 154 5.83 8.25 -7.41
C LEU A 154 5.08 9.56 -7.71
N GLU A 155 5.69 10.70 -7.37
CA GLU A 155 5.13 12.03 -7.62
C GLU A 155 4.94 12.28 -9.12
N ALA A 156 5.91 11.87 -9.96
CA ALA A 156 5.80 11.99 -11.40
C ALA A 156 4.69 11.11 -11.99
N GLU A 157 4.53 9.87 -11.51
CA GLU A 157 3.46 8.96 -11.91
C GLU A 157 2.08 9.51 -11.52
N ILE A 158 1.95 10.06 -10.31
CA ILE A 158 0.72 10.72 -9.86
C ILE A 158 0.42 11.95 -10.72
N ALA A 159 1.41 12.79 -11.01
CA ALA A 159 1.24 14.00 -11.83
C ALA A 159 0.87 13.67 -13.29
N ARG A 160 1.41 12.57 -13.84
CA ARG A 160 1.00 12.02 -15.15
C ARG A 160 -0.40 11.40 -15.11
N GLY A 161 -0.92 11.15 -13.91
CA GLY A 161 -2.22 10.56 -13.68
C GLY A 161 -2.20 9.06 -13.91
N ASP A 162 -1.18 8.32 -13.53
CA ASP A 162 -1.26 6.85 -13.62
C ASP A 162 -2.14 6.26 -12.51
N TRP A 163 -2.32 7.02 -11.43
CA TRP A 163 -2.97 6.59 -10.20
C TRP A 163 -4.17 7.46 -9.86
N THR A 164 -5.21 6.83 -9.32
CA THR A 164 -6.23 7.51 -8.50
C THR A 164 -5.86 7.34 -7.04
N LEU A 165 -5.85 8.43 -6.29
CA LEU A 165 -5.49 8.44 -4.87
C LEU A 165 -6.76 8.31 -4.02
N GLU A 166 -6.71 7.40 -3.05
CA GLU A 166 -7.80 7.18 -2.09
C GLU A 166 -7.25 7.00 -0.67
N HIS A 167 -8.14 7.14 0.32
CA HIS A 167 -7.82 6.79 1.69
C HIS A 167 -7.73 5.27 1.84
N ALA A 168 -6.72 4.80 2.55
CA ALA A 168 -6.58 3.40 2.85
C ALA A 168 -7.60 2.99 3.92
N GLU A 169 -8.45 2.03 3.58
CA GLU A 169 -9.40 1.43 4.50
C GLU A 169 -9.07 -0.04 4.74
N SER A 170 -9.35 -0.52 5.95
CA SER A 170 -9.02 -1.90 6.32
C SER A 170 -9.77 -2.93 5.46
N ASP A 171 -11.00 -2.63 5.05
CA ASP A 171 -11.81 -3.56 4.28
C ASP A 171 -11.32 -3.74 2.85
N GLU A 172 -10.69 -2.73 2.23
CA GLU A 172 -10.03 -2.88 0.92
C GLU A 172 -8.90 -3.93 0.98
N ILE A 173 -8.24 -4.06 2.14
CA ILE A 173 -7.12 -4.99 2.34
C ILE A 173 -7.57 -6.36 2.77
N PHE A 174 -8.60 -6.52 3.61
CA PHE A 174 -8.93 -7.85 4.16
C PHE A 174 -10.22 -8.44 3.59
N ASN A 175 -11.11 -7.59 3.08
CA ASN A 175 -12.45 -7.95 2.61
C ASN A 175 -12.71 -7.52 1.15
N GLY A 176 -11.69 -7.01 0.45
CA GLY A 176 -11.79 -6.50 -0.92
C GLY A 176 -12.32 -7.55 -1.88
N LYS A 177 -13.27 -7.16 -2.74
CA LYS A 177 -13.98 -8.07 -3.66
C LYS A 177 -13.32 -8.21 -5.03
N SER A 178 -12.39 -7.32 -5.37
CA SER A 178 -11.78 -7.25 -6.70
C SER A 178 -10.34 -7.75 -6.66
N GLU A 179 -10.17 -9.05 -6.86
CA GLU A 179 -8.86 -9.68 -6.98
C GLU A 179 -8.48 -9.90 -8.45
N TYR A 180 -7.24 -9.58 -8.80
CA TYR A 180 -6.66 -9.81 -10.12
C TYR A 180 -5.45 -10.74 -9.98
N PRO A 181 -5.57 -12.03 -10.33
CA PRO A 181 -4.49 -12.99 -10.11
C PRO A 181 -3.16 -12.55 -10.72
N TRP A 182 -2.06 -12.86 -10.02
CA TRP A 182 -0.71 -12.69 -10.53
C TRP A 182 -0.05 -14.06 -10.82
N PRO A 183 0.70 -14.20 -11.93
CA PRO A 183 0.91 -13.20 -12.98
C PRO A 183 -0.38 -12.89 -13.75
N ALA A 184 -0.49 -11.67 -14.27
CA ALA A 184 -1.66 -11.25 -15.03
C ALA A 184 -1.93 -12.24 -16.18
N PRO A 185 -3.20 -12.55 -16.49
CA PRO A 185 -3.54 -13.40 -17.63
C PRO A 185 -2.91 -12.83 -18.91
N GLN A 186 -2.14 -13.65 -19.62
CA GLN A 186 -1.61 -13.25 -20.91
C GLN A 186 -2.80 -13.13 -21.88
N SER A 187 -3.00 -11.94 -22.46
CA SER A 187 -3.94 -11.81 -23.57
C SER A 187 -3.50 -12.75 -24.70
N PRO A 188 -4.41 -13.51 -25.35
CA PRO A 188 -4.03 -14.37 -26.46
C PRO A 188 -3.31 -13.52 -27.50
N LYS A 189 -2.09 -13.92 -27.86
CA LYS A 189 -1.37 -13.31 -28.99
C LYS A 189 -2.30 -13.41 -30.19
N ARG A 190 -2.80 -12.28 -30.70
CA ARG A 190 -3.50 -12.26 -31.99
C ARG A 190 -2.51 -12.80 -33.01
N SER A 191 -2.75 -14.03 -33.47
CA SER A 191 -2.06 -14.59 -34.63
C SER A 191 -2.43 -13.72 -35.81
N THR A 192 -1.47 -12.91 -36.27
CA THR A 192 -1.48 -12.28 -37.60
C THR A 192 -1.13 -13.30 -38.64
#